data_AF-A0A3B3SG37-F1
#
_entry.id   AF-A0A3B3SG37-F1
#
_cell.length_a   1.000
_cell.length_b   1.000
_cell.length_c   1.000
_cell.angle_alpha   90.00
_cell.angle_beta   90.00
_cell.angle_gamma   90.00
#
_symmetry.space_group_name_H-M   'P 1'
#
loop_
_entity.id
_entity.type
_entity.pdbx_description
1 polymer ?
#
loop_
_entity_poly.entity_id
_entity_poly.type
_entity_poly.pdbx_seq_one_letter_code
_entity_poly.pdbx_strand_id
1 'polypeptide(L)'
;MDSGDKRQTETVQSTESDLSEQIKTATKESHVRAENTQLMQSFQKGQIALPQYKLLLFSLYEIYNALEEELDRNASHPSVAPIYFPQELARLESLKKDLAHFYGQNWRERVIVPAATQRYTQRLRQVGKENPEYLVAHAYTRYLGDLSGGQVLGRITQKSLGLKNGDGLSFFSFPGVSSPNRFKQLYRSRMNSIELTEEERKGLLEEAVRAFQLNVEVFDDLLKMQTAAEPEAGVRRRHGVQNNNTALEMDKNHLEDVQISGSDLSEQIKAVTKDSHVRAENTELMLSFQRGQITLPQYKLLLFSLYEIYNTLEEELDRNASHPSVAPIYFPQELARLESLKKDL
;
A
#
# COMPACT_ATOMS: atom_id res chain seq x y z
N MET A 1 -32.58 12.43 -65.48
CA MET A 1 -31.58 11.35 -65.41
C MET A 1 -30.62 11.76 -64.31
N ASP A 2 -30.80 11.08 -63.19
CA ASP A 2 -30.22 11.32 -61.87
C ASP A 2 -28.84 10.65 -61.83
N SER A 3 -27.79 11.44 -61.57
CA SER A 3 -26.42 10.95 -61.42
C SER A 3 -25.97 11.24 -59.99
N GLY A 4 -26.40 10.35 -59.09
CA GLY A 4 -26.13 10.39 -57.68
C GLY A 4 -24.66 10.25 -57.33
N ASP A 5 -24.20 11.23 -56.56
CA ASP A 5 -23.03 11.21 -55.68
C ASP A 5 -23.08 9.99 -54.74
N LYS A 6 -22.07 9.13 -54.81
CA LYS A 6 -21.80 8.10 -53.81
C LYS A 6 -20.40 8.30 -53.26
N ARG A 7 -20.26 9.31 -52.39
CA ARG A 7 -19.32 9.25 -51.27
C ARG A 7 -19.63 8.01 -50.45
N GLN A 8 -18.84 6.95 -50.64
CA GLN A 8 -18.69 5.93 -49.62
C GLN A 8 -17.85 6.53 -48.50
N THR A 9 -18.54 6.93 -47.43
CA THR A 9 -17.98 7.16 -46.11
C THR A 9 -17.47 5.83 -45.58
N GLU A 10 -16.24 5.47 -45.94
CA GLU A 10 -15.41 4.62 -45.09
C GLU A 10 -15.21 5.37 -43.79
N THR A 11 -15.97 4.96 -42.77
CA THR A 11 -15.74 5.39 -41.39
C THR A 11 -14.43 4.78 -40.98
N VAL A 12 -13.35 5.56 -41.13
CA VAL A 12 -12.07 5.29 -40.49
C VAL A 12 -12.36 5.18 -39.00
N GLN A 13 -12.46 3.95 -38.49
CA GLN A 13 -12.36 3.68 -37.06
C GLN A 13 -11.04 4.32 -36.63
N SER A 14 -11.13 5.43 -35.91
CA SER A 14 -9.99 6.04 -35.26
C SER A 14 -9.33 4.96 -34.42
N THR A 15 -8.09 4.61 -34.77
CA THR A 15 -7.26 3.68 -34.01
C THR A 15 -6.94 4.30 -32.67
N GLU A 16 -7.85 4.18 -31.71
CA GLU A 16 -7.51 4.34 -30.31
C GLU A 16 -6.47 3.27 -29.97
N SER A 17 -5.35 3.70 -29.40
CA SER A 17 -4.26 2.80 -29.00
C SER A 17 -4.78 1.72 -28.04
N ASP A 18 -4.25 0.51 -28.12
CA ASP A 18 -4.61 -0.61 -27.25
C ASP A 18 -4.58 -0.25 -25.75
N LEU A 19 -5.46 -0.83 -24.93
CA LEU A 19 -5.53 -0.57 -23.47
C LEU A 19 -4.16 -0.76 -22.78
N SER A 20 -3.39 -1.76 -23.20
CA SER A 20 -2.04 -1.99 -22.67
C SER A 20 -1.03 -0.88 -23.00
N GLU A 21 -1.17 -0.24 -24.14
CA GLU A 21 -0.34 0.92 -24.52
C GLU A 21 -0.77 2.17 -23.77
N GLN A 22 -2.08 2.35 -23.58
CA GLN A 22 -2.64 3.44 -22.79
C GLN A 22 -2.16 3.39 -21.33
N ILE A 23 -2.29 2.24 -20.66
CA ILE A 23 -1.81 2.05 -19.28
C ILE A 23 -0.30 2.30 -19.21
N LYS A 24 0.48 1.74 -20.13
CA LYS A 24 1.94 1.96 -20.17
C LYS A 24 2.30 3.44 -20.32
N THR A 25 1.54 4.18 -21.13
CA THR A 25 1.74 5.61 -21.33
C THR A 25 1.36 6.41 -20.10
N ALA A 26 0.17 6.16 -19.53
CA ALA A 26 -0.34 6.85 -18.35
C ALA A 26 0.56 6.63 -17.11
N THR A 27 1.12 5.43 -16.96
CA THR A 27 1.94 5.06 -15.81
C THR A 27 3.42 5.39 -15.96
N LYS A 28 3.87 5.94 -17.10
CA LYS A 28 5.30 6.13 -17.41
C LYS A 28 6.03 6.93 -16.34
N GLU A 29 5.48 8.07 -15.91
CA GLU A 29 6.11 8.91 -14.89
C GLU A 29 6.10 8.25 -13.51
N SER A 30 4.99 7.62 -13.14
CA SER A 30 4.86 6.91 -11.87
C SER A 30 5.80 5.69 -11.78
N HIS A 31 6.02 4.99 -12.89
CA HIS A 31 7.02 3.93 -12.99
C HIS A 31 8.43 4.46 -12.75
N VAL A 32 8.82 5.55 -13.42
CA VAL A 32 10.12 6.19 -13.19
C VAL A 32 10.27 6.64 -11.74
N ARG A 33 9.22 7.20 -11.13
CA ARG A 33 9.24 7.58 -9.71
C ARG A 33 9.44 6.36 -8.80
N ALA A 34 8.73 5.26 -9.04
CA ALA A 34 8.86 4.03 -8.27
C ALA A 34 10.27 3.44 -8.33
N GLU A 35 10.89 3.41 -9.52
CA GLU A 35 12.27 2.95 -9.69
C GLU A 35 13.31 3.85 -9.00
N ASN A 36 12.98 5.14 -8.81
CA ASN A 36 13.86 6.13 -8.20
C ASN A 36 13.62 6.37 -6.70
N THR A 37 12.74 5.60 -6.06
CA THR A 37 12.62 5.61 -4.58
C THR A 37 13.96 5.21 -3.95
N GLN A 38 14.29 5.77 -2.78
CA GLN A 38 15.56 5.50 -2.11
C GLN A 38 15.75 4.01 -1.79
N LEU A 39 14.67 3.32 -1.38
CA LEU A 39 14.68 1.89 -1.15
C LEU A 39 15.01 1.13 -2.45
N MET A 40 14.34 1.45 -3.56
CA MET A 40 14.55 0.75 -4.84
C MET A 40 15.95 1.01 -5.41
N GLN A 41 16.45 2.25 -5.33
CA GLN A 41 17.83 2.56 -5.74
C GLN A 41 18.86 1.79 -4.92
N SER A 42 18.66 1.69 -3.60
CA SER A 42 19.52 0.89 -2.71
C SER A 42 19.43 -0.59 -3.06
N PHE A 43 18.22 -1.09 -3.32
CA PHE A 43 17.98 -2.46 -3.73
C PHE A 43 18.68 -2.78 -5.05
N GLN A 44 18.53 -1.96 -6.09
CA GLN A 44 19.20 -2.15 -7.38
C GLN A 44 20.73 -2.15 -7.29
N LYS A 45 21.30 -1.39 -6.33
CA LYS A 45 22.75 -1.40 -6.02
C LYS A 45 23.18 -2.61 -5.18
N GLY A 46 22.25 -3.48 -4.81
CA GLY A 46 22.50 -4.64 -3.97
C GLY A 46 22.72 -4.31 -2.49
N GLN A 47 22.25 -3.15 -2.03
CA GLN A 47 22.39 -2.64 -0.67
C GLN A 47 21.12 -2.89 0.18
N ILE A 48 20.33 -3.91 -0.17
CA ILE A 48 19.16 -4.31 0.62
C ILE A 48 19.62 -5.15 1.82
N ALA A 49 19.24 -4.73 3.03
CA ALA A 49 19.49 -5.47 4.26
C ALA A 49 18.41 -6.54 4.48
N LEU A 50 18.78 -7.63 5.16
CA LEU A 50 17.84 -8.74 5.43
C LEU A 50 16.57 -8.28 6.16
N PRO A 51 16.60 -7.41 7.20
CA PRO A 51 15.38 -6.92 7.83
C PRO A 51 14.45 -6.15 6.87
N GLN A 52 15.02 -5.32 5.98
CA GLN A 52 14.24 -4.60 4.96
C GLN A 52 13.57 -5.57 3.99
N TYR A 53 14.31 -6.57 3.52
CA TYR A 53 13.77 -7.56 2.60
C TYR A 53 12.64 -8.39 3.24
N LYS A 54 12.79 -8.75 4.51
CA LYS A 54 11.76 -9.47 5.27
C LYS A 54 10.48 -8.64 5.44
N LEU A 55 10.60 -7.35 5.76
CA LEU A 55 9.44 -6.45 5.83
C LEU A 55 8.78 -6.27 4.45
N LEU A 56 9.58 -6.11 3.39
CA LEU A 56 9.08 -6.06 2.02
C LEU A 56 8.26 -7.31 1.68
N LEU A 57 8.78 -8.51 1.95
CA LEU A 57 8.05 -9.76 1.72
C LEU A 57 6.73 -9.83 2.47
N PHE A 58 6.69 -9.33 3.71
CA PHE A 58 5.46 -9.29 4.51
C PHE A 58 4.45 -8.30 3.93
N SER A 59 4.89 -7.10 3.54
CA SER A 59 4.04 -6.14 2.84
C SER A 59 3.49 -6.69 1.53
N LEU A 60 4.32 -7.37 0.75
CA LEU A 60 3.88 -8.05 -0.47
C LEU A 60 2.85 -9.13 -0.14
N TYR A 61 3.06 -9.96 0.89
CA TYR A 61 2.08 -10.96 1.29
C TYR A 61 0.69 -10.34 1.54
N GLU A 62 0.61 -9.26 2.31
CA GLU A 62 -0.68 -8.61 2.59
C GLU A 62 -1.32 -8.04 1.31
N ILE A 63 -0.53 -7.41 0.44
CA ILE A 63 -0.99 -6.85 -0.83
C ILE A 63 -1.49 -7.94 -1.78
N TYR A 64 -0.73 -9.02 -1.99
CA TYR A 64 -1.15 -10.12 -2.86
C TYR A 64 -2.30 -10.90 -2.26
N ASN A 65 -2.38 -11.04 -0.93
CA ASN A 65 -3.54 -11.67 -0.29
C ASN A 65 -4.82 -10.90 -0.62
N ALA A 66 -4.81 -9.56 -0.50
CA ALA A 66 -5.98 -8.74 -0.86
C ALA A 66 -6.25 -8.73 -2.38
N LEU A 67 -5.21 -8.63 -3.21
CA LEU A 67 -5.35 -8.63 -4.67
C LEU A 67 -5.92 -9.96 -5.17
N GLU A 68 -5.37 -11.08 -4.72
CA GLU A 68 -5.79 -12.42 -5.17
C GLU A 68 -7.18 -12.77 -4.63
N GLU A 69 -7.53 -12.39 -3.39
CA GLU A 69 -8.89 -12.53 -2.86
C GLU A 69 -9.92 -11.79 -3.74
N GLU A 70 -9.62 -10.57 -4.15
CA GLU A 70 -10.53 -9.78 -4.98
C GLU A 70 -10.55 -10.22 -6.45
N LEU A 71 -9.44 -10.74 -6.99
CA LEU A 71 -9.42 -11.38 -8.30
C LEU A 71 -10.26 -12.67 -8.29
N ASP A 72 -10.16 -13.49 -7.24
CA ASP A 72 -10.97 -14.70 -7.09
C ASP A 72 -12.46 -14.37 -6.95
N ARG A 73 -12.80 -13.36 -6.14
CA ARG A 73 -14.18 -12.87 -5.97
C ARG A 73 -14.79 -12.41 -7.30
N ASN A 74 -13.98 -11.79 -8.16
CA ASN A 74 -14.41 -11.20 -9.43
C ASN A 74 -14.00 -12.03 -10.65
N ALA A 75 -13.65 -13.30 -10.49
CA ALA A 75 -13.10 -14.13 -11.58
C ALA A 75 -14.02 -14.26 -12.80
N SER A 76 -15.34 -14.12 -12.62
CA SER A 76 -16.33 -14.13 -13.70
C SER A 76 -16.71 -12.75 -14.23
N HIS A 77 -16.17 -11.66 -13.68
CA HIS A 77 -16.44 -10.31 -14.14
C HIS A 77 -15.87 -10.12 -15.57
N PRO A 78 -16.60 -9.52 -16.53
CA PRO A 78 -16.17 -9.42 -17.93
C PRO A 78 -14.77 -8.80 -18.11
N SER A 79 -14.41 -7.83 -17.27
CA SER A 79 -13.10 -7.16 -17.34
C SER A 79 -11.98 -7.92 -16.63
N VAL A 80 -12.30 -8.80 -15.67
CA VAL A 80 -11.30 -9.54 -14.87
C VAL A 80 -11.02 -10.91 -15.48
N ALA A 81 -12.05 -11.61 -15.96
CA ALA A 81 -11.95 -12.94 -16.53
C ALA A 81 -10.85 -13.09 -17.61
N PRO A 82 -10.62 -12.12 -18.52
CA PRO A 82 -9.56 -12.23 -19.54
C PRO A 82 -8.14 -12.27 -18.94
N ILE A 83 -7.93 -11.66 -17.78
CA ILE A 83 -6.62 -11.53 -17.13
C ILE A 83 -6.44 -12.44 -15.90
N TYR A 84 -7.41 -13.31 -15.62
CA TYR A 84 -7.41 -14.20 -14.48
C TYR A 84 -6.57 -15.48 -14.75
N PHE A 85 -5.31 -15.46 -14.30
CA PHE A 85 -4.32 -16.53 -14.48
C PHE A 85 -3.75 -17.02 -13.12
N PRO A 86 -4.56 -17.62 -12.23
CA PRO A 86 -4.11 -17.97 -10.89
C PRO A 86 -2.99 -19.02 -10.87
N GLN A 87 -3.00 -19.98 -11.80
CA GLN A 87 -1.98 -21.04 -11.84
C GLN A 87 -0.60 -20.51 -12.23
N GLU A 88 -0.55 -19.49 -13.07
CA GLU A 88 0.68 -18.90 -13.56
C GLU A 88 1.18 -17.74 -12.70
N LEU A 89 0.26 -16.92 -12.18
CA LEU A 89 0.58 -15.63 -11.57
C LEU A 89 0.40 -15.56 -10.05
N ALA A 90 -0.40 -16.41 -9.40
CA ALA A 90 -0.62 -16.30 -7.95
C ALA A 90 0.70 -16.38 -7.18
N ARG A 91 0.88 -15.49 -6.21
CA ARG A 91 2.10 -15.30 -5.41
C ARG A 91 1.92 -15.72 -3.96
N LEU A 92 0.68 -15.88 -3.48
CA LEU A 92 0.42 -16.08 -2.06
C LEU A 92 1.16 -17.27 -1.45
N GLU A 93 1.17 -18.43 -2.12
CA GLU A 93 1.88 -19.63 -1.63
C GLU A 93 3.40 -19.45 -1.64
N SER A 94 3.94 -18.79 -2.68
CA SER A 94 5.36 -18.44 -2.73
C SER A 94 5.76 -17.49 -1.59
N LEU A 95 4.95 -16.48 -1.31
CA LEU A 95 5.17 -15.52 -0.23
C LEU A 95 5.08 -16.18 1.16
N LYS A 96 4.10 -17.07 1.36
CA LYS A 96 4.00 -17.88 2.60
C LYS A 96 5.27 -18.71 2.82
N LYS A 97 5.80 -19.34 1.77
CA LYS A 97 7.04 -20.13 1.85
C LYS A 97 8.24 -19.27 2.23
N ASP A 98 8.40 -18.10 1.60
CA ASP A 98 9.50 -17.19 1.89
C ASP A 98 9.41 -16.60 3.31
N LEU A 99 8.20 -16.26 3.77
CA LEU A 99 7.98 -15.78 5.14
C LEU A 99 8.24 -16.86 6.18
N ALA A 100 7.80 -18.10 5.94
CA ALA A 100 8.09 -19.23 6.81
C ALA A 100 9.60 -19.51 6.90
N HIS A 101 10.34 -19.35 5.79
CA HIS A 101 11.80 -19.46 5.79
C HIS A 101 12.48 -18.44 6.72
N PHE A 102 12.04 -17.17 6.69
CA PHE A 102 12.71 -16.10 7.45
C PHE A 102 12.20 -15.87 8.88
N TYR A 103 10.96 -16.22 9.18
CA TYR A 103 10.31 -15.93 10.46
C TYR A 103 9.83 -17.19 11.20
N GLY A 104 9.87 -18.37 10.57
CA GLY A 104 9.31 -19.61 11.10
C GLY A 104 7.80 -19.73 10.88
N GLN A 105 7.17 -20.78 11.42
CA GLN A 105 5.77 -21.11 11.13
C GLN A 105 4.76 -20.05 11.62
N ASN A 106 5.07 -19.35 12.72
CA ASN A 106 4.20 -18.30 13.28
C ASN A 106 4.58 -16.90 12.76
N TRP A 107 4.97 -16.80 11.49
CA TRP A 107 5.45 -15.54 10.92
C TRP A 107 4.41 -14.42 10.95
N ARG A 108 3.11 -14.75 10.93
CA ARG A 108 2.00 -13.78 10.99
C ARG A 108 1.96 -12.98 12.29
N GLU A 109 2.34 -13.59 13.41
CA GLU A 109 2.30 -12.96 14.75
C GLU A 109 3.53 -12.08 15.02
N ARG A 110 4.50 -12.05 14.09
CA ARG A 110 5.84 -11.49 14.34
C ARG A 110 6.09 -10.16 13.67
N VAL A 111 5.14 -9.64 12.90
CA VAL A 111 5.35 -8.46 12.06
C VAL A 111 4.17 -7.50 12.17
N ILE A 112 4.48 -6.24 12.41
CA ILE A 112 3.51 -5.15 12.35
C ILE A 112 3.34 -4.78 10.88
N VAL A 113 2.09 -4.77 10.39
CA VAL A 113 1.77 -4.36 9.03
C VAL A 113 2.05 -2.85 8.87
N PRO A 114 2.89 -2.42 7.92
CA PRO A 114 3.12 -0.99 7.67
C PRO A 114 1.83 -0.28 7.27
N ALA A 115 1.67 0.98 7.69
CA ALA A 115 0.45 1.75 7.43
C ALA A 115 0.19 1.93 5.92
N ALA A 116 1.23 2.13 5.11
CA ALA A 116 1.11 2.19 3.67
C ALA A 116 0.65 0.86 3.05
N THR A 117 1.06 -0.27 3.64
CA THR A 117 0.60 -1.60 3.21
C THR A 117 -0.89 -1.74 3.47
N GLN A 118 -1.37 -1.34 4.66
CA GLN A 118 -2.80 -1.37 5.00
C GLN A 118 -3.62 -0.54 4.01
N ARG A 119 -3.20 0.70 3.72
CA ARG A 119 -3.88 1.56 2.73
C ARG A 119 -3.99 0.90 1.35
N TYR A 120 -2.92 0.23 0.90
CA TYR A 120 -2.96 -0.50 -0.37
C TYR A 120 -3.99 -1.65 -0.28
N THR A 121 -3.91 -2.51 0.73
CA THR A 121 -4.87 -3.63 0.87
C THR A 121 -6.33 -3.17 0.94
N GLN A 122 -6.58 -2.05 1.60
CA GLN A 122 -7.90 -1.44 1.70
C GLN A 122 -8.38 -0.97 0.33
N ARG A 123 -7.53 -0.26 -0.44
CA ARG A 123 -7.88 0.17 -1.79
C ARG A 123 -8.20 -1.01 -2.71
N LEU A 124 -7.44 -2.10 -2.63
CA LEU A 124 -7.69 -3.32 -3.41
C LEU A 124 -9.09 -3.90 -3.11
N ARG A 125 -9.43 -4.03 -1.82
CA ARG A 125 -10.76 -4.50 -1.39
C ARG A 125 -11.88 -3.56 -1.81
N GLN A 126 -11.67 -2.25 -1.70
CA GLN A 126 -12.63 -1.26 -2.17
C GLN A 126 -12.86 -1.39 -3.69
N VAL A 127 -11.79 -1.44 -4.48
CA VAL A 127 -11.85 -1.59 -5.94
C VAL A 127 -12.56 -2.89 -6.31
N GLY A 128 -12.19 -4.02 -5.71
CA GLY A 128 -12.82 -5.30 -6.01
C GLY A 128 -14.30 -5.37 -5.66
N LYS A 129 -14.78 -4.56 -4.72
CA LYS A 129 -16.19 -4.48 -4.34
C LYS A 129 -17.00 -3.48 -5.18
N GLU A 130 -16.43 -2.31 -5.44
CA GLU A 130 -17.17 -1.17 -5.97
C GLU A 130 -16.95 -0.97 -7.48
N ASN A 131 -15.76 -1.28 -7.99
CA ASN A 131 -15.38 -1.04 -9.39
C ASN A 131 -14.44 -2.17 -9.89
N PRO A 132 -14.93 -3.42 -10.02
CA PRO A 132 -14.09 -4.59 -10.30
C PRO A 132 -13.25 -4.49 -11.57
N GLU A 133 -13.69 -3.72 -12.57
CA GLU A 133 -12.96 -3.42 -13.79
C GLU A 133 -11.60 -2.74 -13.54
N TYR A 134 -11.45 -2.02 -12.43
CA TYR A 134 -10.17 -1.39 -12.08
C TYR A 134 -9.18 -2.36 -11.42
N LEU A 135 -9.57 -3.60 -11.06
CA LEU A 135 -8.62 -4.63 -10.60
C LEU A 135 -7.55 -4.92 -11.66
N VAL A 136 -7.89 -4.75 -12.94
CA VAL A 136 -6.97 -4.89 -14.08
C VAL A 136 -5.75 -3.97 -13.91
N ALA A 137 -5.95 -2.75 -13.41
CA ALA A 137 -4.89 -1.78 -13.20
C ALA A 137 -3.87 -2.24 -12.13
N HIS A 138 -4.36 -2.81 -11.02
CA HIS A 138 -3.51 -3.36 -9.97
C HIS A 138 -2.80 -4.63 -10.39
N ALA A 139 -3.52 -5.56 -11.02
CA ALA A 139 -2.96 -6.81 -11.54
C ALA A 139 -1.88 -6.54 -12.59
N TYR A 140 -2.11 -5.59 -13.51
CA TYR A 140 -1.12 -5.12 -14.47
C TYR A 140 0.13 -4.58 -13.77
N THR A 141 -0.06 -3.64 -12.83
CA THR A 141 1.05 -2.97 -12.14
C THR A 141 1.95 -3.97 -11.39
N ARG A 142 1.33 -4.95 -10.72
CA ARG A 142 2.03 -5.97 -9.93
C ARG A 142 2.64 -7.06 -10.81
N TYR A 143 1.83 -7.88 -11.47
CA TYR A 143 2.30 -9.10 -12.14
C TYR A 143 3.28 -8.82 -13.29
N LEU A 144 3.03 -7.78 -14.10
CA LEU A 144 3.94 -7.47 -15.21
C LEU A 144 5.24 -6.82 -14.72
N GLY A 145 5.19 -6.14 -13.57
CA GLY A 145 6.38 -5.70 -12.85
C GLY A 145 7.23 -6.88 -12.38
N ASP A 146 6.61 -7.89 -11.78
CA ASP A 146 7.29 -9.08 -11.28
C ASP A 146 7.94 -9.92 -12.38
N LEU A 147 7.24 -10.07 -13.52
CA LEU A 147 7.73 -10.74 -14.74
C LEU A 147 8.73 -9.88 -15.53
N SER A 148 9.03 -8.66 -15.08
CA SER A 148 9.99 -7.75 -15.70
C SER A 148 11.13 -7.44 -14.73
N GLY A 149 11.02 -6.37 -13.95
CA GLY A 149 12.04 -5.94 -12.98
C GLY A 149 12.23 -6.93 -11.83
N GLY A 150 11.17 -7.65 -11.43
CA GLY A 150 11.21 -8.64 -10.36
C GLY A 150 12.25 -9.74 -10.58
N GLN A 151 12.45 -10.19 -11.83
CA GLN A 151 13.47 -11.19 -12.17
C GLN A 151 14.91 -10.69 -11.93
N VAL A 152 15.14 -9.39 -12.12
CA VAL A 152 16.43 -8.76 -11.82
C VAL A 152 16.59 -8.61 -10.31
N LEU A 153 15.55 -8.13 -9.61
CA LEU A 153 15.55 -7.97 -8.15
C LEU A 153 15.77 -9.31 -7.42
N GLY A 154 15.19 -10.41 -7.89
CA GLY A 154 15.42 -11.73 -7.31
C GLY A 154 16.90 -12.14 -7.36
N ARG A 155 17.57 -11.92 -8.50
CA ARG A 155 19.02 -12.20 -8.65
C ARG A 155 19.87 -11.29 -7.76
N ILE A 156 19.51 -10.01 -7.64
CA ILE A 156 20.20 -9.07 -6.76
C ILE A 156 20.03 -9.50 -5.30
N THR A 157 18.80 -9.82 -4.88
CA THR A 157 18.48 -10.30 -3.53
C THR A 157 19.30 -11.53 -3.18
N GLN A 158 19.34 -12.52 -4.07
CA GLN A 158 20.11 -13.75 -3.87
C GLN A 158 21.59 -13.45 -3.59
N LYS A 159 22.19 -12.58 -4.40
CA LYS A 159 23.59 -12.19 -4.26
C LYS A 159 23.85 -11.37 -3.00
N SER A 160 23.03 -10.35 -2.74
CA SER A 160 23.20 -9.41 -1.63
C SER A 160 23.01 -10.06 -0.27
N LEU A 161 22.06 -10.99 -0.15
CA LEU A 161 21.74 -11.66 1.11
C LEU A 161 22.41 -13.04 1.26
N GLY A 162 23.18 -13.49 0.26
CA GLY A 162 23.87 -14.78 0.30
C GLY A 162 22.93 -16.00 0.35
N LEU A 163 21.73 -15.88 -0.21
CA LEU A 163 20.71 -16.93 -0.17
C LEU A 163 21.10 -18.10 -1.09
N LYS A 164 20.96 -19.33 -0.55
CA LYS A 164 21.32 -20.57 -1.25
C LYS A 164 20.07 -21.33 -1.67
N ASN A 165 20.19 -22.10 -2.74
CA ASN A 165 19.17 -23.07 -3.20
C ASN A 165 17.78 -22.48 -3.53
N GLY A 166 17.64 -21.16 -3.62
CA GLY A 166 16.37 -20.49 -3.92
C GLY A 166 15.43 -20.32 -2.72
N ASP A 167 15.83 -20.72 -1.51
CA ASP A 167 15.03 -20.48 -0.32
C ASP A 167 14.97 -18.98 0.01
N GLY A 168 13.78 -18.50 0.39
CA GLY A 168 13.51 -17.08 0.63
C GLY A 168 13.42 -16.25 -0.65
N LEU A 169 13.32 -16.87 -1.83
CA LEU A 169 13.21 -16.21 -3.15
C LEU A 169 12.06 -16.75 -4.00
N SER A 170 11.16 -17.55 -3.42
CA SER A 170 10.06 -18.23 -4.11
C SER A 170 9.12 -17.24 -4.79
N PHE A 171 8.93 -16.05 -4.24
CA PHE A 171 8.12 -14.97 -4.81
C PHE A 171 8.54 -14.62 -6.26
N PHE A 172 9.84 -14.63 -6.53
CA PHE A 172 10.40 -14.28 -7.84
C PHE A 172 10.31 -15.43 -8.86
N SER A 173 9.93 -16.63 -8.43
CA SER A 173 9.82 -17.81 -9.28
C SER A 173 8.40 -17.99 -9.83
N PHE A 174 8.28 -18.19 -11.14
CA PHE A 174 7.00 -18.40 -11.83
C PHE A 174 7.00 -19.76 -12.54
N PRO A 175 6.83 -20.89 -11.82
CA PRO A 175 6.93 -22.23 -12.41
C PRO A 175 5.85 -22.49 -13.47
N GLY A 176 4.68 -21.85 -13.36
CA GLY A 176 3.62 -21.90 -14.39
C GLY A 176 3.91 -21.07 -15.64
N VAL A 177 4.96 -20.23 -15.65
CA VAL A 177 5.32 -19.35 -16.77
C VAL A 177 6.61 -19.85 -17.43
N SER A 178 6.47 -20.55 -18.56
CA SER A 178 7.62 -21.07 -19.32
C SER A 178 8.50 -19.96 -19.94
N SER A 179 7.91 -18.82 -20.31
CA SER A 179 8.63 -17.68 -20.86
C SER A 179 7.98 -16.37 -20.41
N PRO A 180 8.66 -15.58 -19.54
CA PRO A 180 8.11 -14.31 -19.05
C PRO A 180 7.76 -13.34 -20.18
N ASN A 181 8.55 -13.29 -21.25
CA ASN A 181 8.29 -12.39 -22.38
C ASN A 181 7.05 -12.80 -23.18
N ARG A 182 6.89 -14.09 -23.50
CA ARG A 182 5.69 -14.59 -24.19
C ARG A 182 4.44 -14.43 -23.33
N PHE A 183 4.55 -14.70 -22.03
CA PHE A 183 3.42 -14.55 -21.11
C PHE A 183 2.99 -13.09 -20.96
N LYS A 184 3.92 -12.14 -20.86
CA LYS A 184 3.58 -10.71 -20.87
C LYS A 184 2.92 -10.24 -22.18
N GLN A 185 3.27 -10.83 -23.32
CA GLN A 185 2.59 -10.55 -24.59
C GLN A 185 1.16 -11.11 -24.59
N LEU A 186 0.99 -12.36 -24.15
CA LEU A 186 -0.33 -12.98 -23.95
C LEU A 186 -1.19 -12.13 -23.02
N TYR A 187 -0.68 -11.76 -21.84
CA TYR A 187 -1.41 -10.98 -20.86
C TYR A 187 -1.87 -9.63 -21.43
N ARG A 188 -0.99 -8.92 -22.16
CA ARG A 188 -1.37 -7.66 -22.84
C ARG A 188 -2.45 -7.88 -23.89
N SER A 189 -2.33 -8.94 -24.70
CA SER A 189 -3.35 -9.27 -25.71
C SER A 189 -4.71 -9.57 -25.07
N ARG A 190 -4.74 -10.26 -23.93
CA ARG A 190 -5.98 -10.52 -23.17
C ARG A 190 -6.56 -9.26 -22.53
N MET A 191 -5.69 -8.37 -22.04
CA MET A 191 -6.12 -7.09 -21.51
C MET A 191 -6.69 -6.18 -22.60
N ASN A 192 -6.15 -6.24 -23.81
CA ASN A 192 -6.65 -5.46 -24.94
C ASN A 192 -8.03 -5.92 -25.44
N SER A 193 -8.49 -7.13 -25.08
CA SER A 193 -9.83 -7.62 -25.42
C SER A 193 -10.91 -7.22 -24.40
N ILE A 194 -10.55 -6.44 -23.37
CA ILE A 194 -11.51 -5.92 -22.39
C ILE A 194 -12.29 -4.77 -23.02
N GLU A 195 -13.61 -4.92 -23.04
CA GLU A 195 -14.54 -3.87 -23.45
C GLU A 195 -14.85 -2.96 -22.27
N LEU A 196 -14.61 -1.66 -22.44
CA LEU A 196 -14.84 -0.61 -21.43
C LEU A 196 -15.55 0.55 -22.09
N THR A 197 -16.45 1.20 -21.35
CA THR A 197 -16.92 2.55 -21.65
C THR A 197 -15.78 3.56 -21.53
N GLU A 198 -15.97 4.76 -22.06
CA GLU A 198 -14.97 5.83 -21.97
C GLU A 198 -14.72 6.25 -20.51
N GLU A 199 -15.77 6.29 -19.69
CA GLU A 199 -15.69 6.59 -18.27
C GLU A 199 -14.89 5.52 -17.50
N GLU A 200 -15.19 4.24 -17.71
CA GLU A 200 -14.45 3.13 -17.09
C GLU A 200 -12.99 3.09 -17.57
N ARG A 201 -12.74 3.33 -18.86
CA ARG A 201 -11.38 3.40 -19.42
C ARG A 201 -10.58 4.48 -18.73
N LYS A 202 -11.14 5.70 -18.60
CA LYS A 202 -10.49 6.81 -17.90
C LYS A 202 -10.22 6.46 -16.44
N GLY A 203 -11.22 5.92 -15.73
CA GLY A 203 -11.09 5.52 -14.33
C GLY A 203 -10.01 4.45 -14.11
N LEU A 204 -9.91 3.47 -15.02
CA LEU A 204 -8.89 2.42 -14.97
C LEU A 204 -7.48 3.01 -15.13
N LEU A 205 -7.29 3.95 -16.06
CA LEU A 205 -5.99 4.61 -16.26
C LEU A 205 -5.57 5.43 -15.02
N GLU A 206 -6.52 6.14 -14.40
CA GLU A 206 -6.29 6.85 -13.14
C GLU A 206 -5.95 5.87 -12.00
N GLU A 207 -6.62 4.72 -11.93
CA GLU A 207 -6.33 3.69 -10.93
C GLU A 207 -4.96 3.06 -11.16
N ALA A 208 -4.51 2.90 -12.41
CA ALA A 208 -3.17 2.39 -12.70
C ALA A 208 -2.09 3.35 -12.17
N VAL A 209 -2.28 4.66 -12.33
CA VAL A 209 -1.40 5.67 -11.73
C VAL A 209 -1.42 5.57 -10.21
N ARG A 210 -2.60 5.43 -9.60
CA ARG A 210 -2.77 5.24 -8.15
C ARG A 210 -2.09 3.97 -7.64
N ALA A 211 -2.18 2.86 -8.37
CA ALA A 211 -1.52 1.61 -8.01
C ALA A 211 0.00 1.77 -7.93
N PHE A 212 0.62 2.53 -8.85
CA PHE A 212 2.05 2.88 -8.74
C PHE A 212 2.34 3.79 -7.54
N GLN A 213 1.49 4.78 -7.27
CA GLN A 213 1.66 5.65 -6.10
C GLN A 213 1.60 4.88 -4.77
N LEU A 214 0.65 3.96 -4.63
CA LEU A 214 0.55 3.08 -3.46
C LEU A 214 1.81 2.20 -3.30
N ASN A 215 2.40 1.72 -4.40
CA ASN A 215 3.69 1.01 -4.35
C ASN A 215 4.83 1.92 -3.85
N VAL A 216 4.89 3.16 -4.33
CA VAL A 216 5.88 4.15 -3.86
C VAL A 216 5.72 4.41 -2.37
N GLU A 217 4.49 4.64 -1.90
CA GLU A 217 4.21 4.85 -0.48
C GLU A 217 4.65 3.67 0.37
N VAL A 218 4.43 2.44 -0.09
CA VAL A 218 4.91 1.24 0.61
C VAL A 218 6.43 1.23 0.72
N PHE A 219 7.16 1.53 -0.37
CA PHE A 219 8.62 1.58 -0.33
C PHE A 219 9.16 2.68 0.60
N ASP A 220 8.53 3.86 0.60
CA ASP A 220 8.91 4.96 1.48
C ASP A 220 8.63 4.64 2.96
N ASP A 221 7.50 3.98 3.26
CA ASP A 221 7.13 3.57 4.61
C ASP A 221 8.08 2.49 5.16
N LEU A 222 8.42 1.51 4.33
CA LEU A 222 9.40 0.48 4.66
C LEU A 222 10.78 1.05 5.00
N LEU A 223 11.21 2.09 4.27
CA LEU A 223 12.47 2.77 4.55
C LEU A 223 12.44 3.50 5.90
N LYS A 224 11.35 4.19 6.22
CA LYS A 224 11.17 4.91 7.50
C LYS A 224 11.17 3.97 8.69
N MET A 225 10.51 2.83 8.59
CA MET A 225 10.44 1.84 9.67
C MET A 225 11.81 1.29 10.06
N GLN A 226 12.81 1.35 9.17
CA GLN A 226 14.18 0.99 9.53
C GLN A 226 14.92 2.13 10.24
N THR A 227 14.75 3.39 9.82
CA THR A 227 15.44 4.52 10.46
C THR A 227 15.08 4.66 11.94
N ALA A 228 13.90 4.19 12.35
CA ALA A 228 13.49 4.13 13.75
C ALA A 228 14.12 2.95 14.54
N ALA A 229 14.68 1.94 13.86
CA ALA A 229 15.17 0.71 14.46
C ALA A 229 16.71 0.64 14.62
N GLU A 230 17.46 1.64 14.14
CA GLU A 230 18.92 1.72 14.31
C GLU A 230 19.27 2.64 15.49
N PRO A 231 19.81 2.12 16.62
CA PRO A 231 20.33 2.98 17.68
C PRO A 231 21.68 3.55 17.25
N GLU A 232 21.80 4.88 17.22
CA GLU A 232 23.10 5.55 17.10
C GLU A 232 24.05 5.05 18.19
N ALA A 233 25.19 4.52 17.74
CA ALA A 233 26.29 4.15 18.60
C ALA A 233 26.92 5.41 19.23
N GLY A 234 26.52 5.72 20.45
CA GLY A 234 27.40 6.25 21.48
C GLY A 234 27.28 7.75 21.80
N VAL A 235 26.54 8.06 22.88
CA VAL A 235 26.94 9.10 23.84
C VAL A 235 26.58 8.66 25.26
N ARG A 236 27.58 8.71 26.16
CA ARG A 236 27.49 8.38 27.58
C ARG A 236 26.97 9.57 28.41
N ARG A 237 25.97 9.29 29.28
CA ARG A 237 25.58 9.96 30.56
C ARG A 237 25.02 11.39 30.44
N ARG A 238 24.07 11.86 31.27
CA ARG A 238 23.85 11.68 32.72
C ARG A 238 22.35 11.72 33.10
N HIS A 239 22.01 11.01 34.17
CA HIS A 239 20.73 11.09 34.88
C HIS A 239 20.48 12.49 35.46
N GLY A 240 19.24 12.96 35.30
CA GLY A 240 18.61 13.99 36.12
C GLY A 240 17.12 13.69 36.16
N VAL A 241 16.66 13.07 37.25
CA VAL A 241 15.23 12.84 37.51
C VAL A 241 14.63 14.18 37.90
N GLN A 242 13.66 14.67 37.13
CA GLN A 242 12.81 15.76 37.56
C GLN A 242 11.35 15.36 37.31
N ASN A 243 10.71 14.95 38.41
CA ASN A 243 9.26 14.79 38.51
C ASN A 243 8.57 16.08 38.04
N ASN A 244 7.61 15.96 37.12
CA ASN A 244 6.52 16.92 37.01
C ASN A 244 5.25 16.17 36.60
N ASN A 245 4.45 15.85 37.63
CA ASN A 245 3.01 15.62 37.48
C ASN A 245 2.36 16.99 37.32
N THR A 246 1.87 17.31 36.12
CA THR A 246 0.78 18.27 35.94
C THR A 246 0.01 17.90 34.68
N ALA A 247 -1.05 17.13 34.90
CA ALA A 247 -2.11 16.93 33.93
C ALA A 247 -3.04 18.16 33.94
N LEU A 248 -3.50 18.52 32.74
CA LEU A 248 -4.79 19.16 32.48
C LEU A 248 -5.01 20.56 33.08
N GLU A 249 -4.42 21.58 32.44
CA GLU A 249 -5.12 22.85 32.25
C GLU A 249 -5.17 23.13 30.74
N MET A 250 -6.39 23.09 30.20
CA MET A 250 -6.67 23.46 28.81
C MET A 250 -6.46 24.96 28.66
N ASP A 251 -5.36 25.33 28.01
CA ASP A 251 -5.06 26.70 27.65
C ASP A 251 -6.02 27.14 26.52
N LYS A 252 -7.11 27.81 26.91
CA LYS A 252 -8.10 28.40 26.00
C LYS A 252 -7.58 29.64 25.26
N ASN A 253 -6.34 30.08 25.50
CA ASN A 253 -5.81 31.35 24.97
C ASN A 253 -4.91 31.22 23.73
N HIS A 254 -4.85 30.07 23.06
CA HIS A 254 -3.99 29.87 21.87
C HIS A 254 -4.71 29.85 20.51
N LEU A 255 -6.02 30.15 20.48
CA LEU A 255 -6.79 30.19 19.23
C LEU A 255 -6.76 31.57 18.53
N GLU A 256 -6.24 32.63 19.15
CA GLU A 256 -6.36 34.00 18.62
C GLU A 256 -5.23 34.45 17.66
N ASP A 257 -4.12 33.72 17.53
CA ASP A 257 -2.94 34.21 16.76
C ASP A 257 -2.39 33.24 15.69
N VAL A 258 -3.18 32.30 15.17
CA VAL A 258 -2.74 31.48 14.03
C VAL A 258 -3.13 32.17 12.71
N GLN A 259 -2.14 32.78 12.04
CA GLN A 259 -2.28 33.22 10.65
C GLN A 259 -2.60 32.02 9.75
N ILE A 260 -3.87 31.87 9.39
CA ILE A 260 -4.38 30.84 8.51
C ILE A 260 -3.87 31.12 7.09
N SER A 261 -2.80 30.44 6.67
CA SER A 261 -2.37 30.39 5.26
C SER A 261 -2.29 28.94 4.81
N GLY A 262 -3.34 28.48 4.14
CA GLY A 262 -3.45 27.16 3.54
C GLY A 262 -4.79 27.03 2.78
N SER A 263 -4.74 26.60 1.52
CA SER A 263 -5.91 26.56 0.62
C SER A 263 -6.88 25.38 0.86
N ASP A 264 -6.57 24.46 1.78
CA ASP A 264 -7.40 23.29 2.11
C ASP A 264 -7.50 23.08 3.64
N LEU A 265 -8.67 22.65 4.11
CA LEU A 265 -9.04 22.49 5.53
C LEU A 265 -8.12 21.50 6.26
N SER A 266 -7.67 20.45 5.56
CA SER A 266 -6.70 19.48 6.09
C SER A 266 -5.38 20.15 6.50
N GLU A 267 -4.85 21.05 5.68
CA GLU A 267 -3.60 21.76 5.98
C GLU A 267 -3.77 22.76 7.14
N GLN A 268 -4.96 23.37 7.27
CA GLN A 268 -5.28 24.24 8.40
C GLN A 268 -5.36 23.45 9.72
N ILE A 269 -6.01 22.28 9.72
CA ILE A 269 -6.06 21.39 10.88
C ILE A 269 -4.66 20.91 11.26
N LYS A 270 -3.83 20.50 10.29
CA LYS A 270 -2.44 20.11 10.55
C LYS A 270 -1.63 21.25 11.17
N ALA A 271 -1.78 22.48 10.67
CA ALA A 271 -1.08 23.65 11.19
C ALA A 271 -1.46 23.93 12.66
N VAL A 272 -2.75 23.94 12.98
CA VAL A 272 -3.25 24.24 14.34
C VAL A 272 -2.97 23.11 15.33
N THR A 273 -2.92 21.87 14.86
CA THR A 273 -2.68 20.70 15.73
C THR A 273 -1.21 20.28 15.82
N LYS A 274 -0.31 20.95 15.09
CA LYS A 274 1.12 20.59 15.00
C LYS A 274 1.78 20.43 16.36
N ASP A 275 1.64 21.42 17.24
CA ASP A 275 2.30 21.41 18.54
C ASP A 275 1.72 20.34 19.48
N SER A 276 0.43 20.03 19.34
CA SER A 276 -0.20 18.93 20.08
C SER A 276 0.27 17.56 19.59
N HIS A 277 0.46 17.37 18.28
CA HIS A 277 1.06 16.15 17.72
C HIS A 277 2.50 15.98 18.21
N VAL A 278 3.33 17.03 18.11
CA VAL A 278 4.71 17.01 18.58
C VAL A 278 4.78 16.67 20.07
N ARG A 279 3.89 17.23 20.90
CA ARG A 279 3.84 16.89 22.33
C ARG A 279 3.43 15.43 22.58
N ALA A 280 2.44 14.91 21.85
CA ALA A 280 2.00 13.53 21.98
C ALA A 280 3.11 12.53 21.63
N GLU A 281 3.85 12.78 20.55
CA GLU A 281 4.96 11.96 20.09
C GLU A 281 6.16 11.94 21.07
N ASN A 282 6.35 13.03 21.81
CA ASN A 282 7.48 13.20 22.74
C ASN A 282 7.16 12.81 24.19
N THR A 283 6.02 12.14 24.44
CA THR A 283 5.75 11.56 25.77
C THR A 283 6.72 10.42 26.06
N GLU A 284 7.06 10.20 27.34
CA GLU A 284 8.01 9.14 27.74
C GLU A 284 7.56 7.75 27.27
N LEU A 285 6.24 7.50 27.28
CA LEU A 285 5.64 6.26 26.76
C LEU A 285 5.89 6.10 25.26
N MET A 286 5.62 7.14 24.47
CA MET A 286 5.80 7.10 23.00
C MET A 286 7.27 7.04 22.62
N LEU A 287 8.15 7.76 23.32
CA LEU A 287 9.60 7.65 23.14
C LEU A 287 10.12 6.25 23.50
N SER A 288 9.54 5.61 24.53
CA SER A 288 9.89 4.22 24.89
C SER A 288 9.39 3.23 23.84
N PHE A 289 8.19 3.46 23.28
CA PHE A 289 7.64 2.69 22.18
C PHE A 289 8.53 2.79 20.92
N GLN A 290 8.85 4.01 20.49
CA GLN A 290 9.69 4.29 19.32
C GLN A 290 11.10 3.67 19.45
N ARG A 291 11.66 3.65 20.66
CA ARG A 291 12.98 3.04 20.93
C ARG A 291 12.94 1.52 21.14
N GLY A 292 11.78 0.87 21.04
CA GLY A 292 11.62 -0.57 21.30
C GLY A 292 11.86 -0.96 22.77
N GLN A 293 11.75 0.00 23.68
CA GLN A 293 12.01 -0.15 25.12
C GLN A 293 10.72 -0.26 25.96
N ILE A 294 9.56 -0.27 25.30
CA ILE A 294 8.27 -0.39 25.98
C ILE A 294 8.14 -1.74 26.67
N THR A 295 7.73 -1.74 27.93
CA THR A 295 7.44 -2.96 28.68
C THR A 295 6.07 -3.52 28.29
N LEU A 296 5.84 -4.82 28.50
CA LEU A 296 4.53 -5.44 28.22
C LEU A 296 3.36 -4.73 28.95
N PRO A 297 3.47 -4.35 30.25
CA PRO A 297 2.41 -3.58 30.92
C PRO A 297 2.15 -2.21 30.27
N GLN A 298 3.20 -1.48 29.87
CA GLN A 298 3.07 -0.19 29.19
C GLN A 298 2.42 -0.33 27.81
N TYR A 299 2.77 -1.39 27.07
CA TYR A 299 2.15 -1.68 25.78
C TYR A 299 0.67 -2.04 25.91
N LYS A 300 0.31 -2.86 26.90
CA LYS A 300 -1.10 -3.17 27.21
C LYS A 300 -1.89 -1.92 27.57
N LEU A 301 -1.32 -1.02 28.38
CA LEU A 301 -1.96 0.25 28.73
C LEU A 301 -2.16 1.15 27.51
N LEU A 302 -1.17 1.20 26.62
CA LEU A 302 -1.26 1.93 25.35
C LEU A 302 -2.39 1.37 24.48
N LEU A 303 -2.44 0.04 24.29
CA LEU A 303 -3.50 -0.62 23.52
C LEU A 303 -4.89 -0.38 24.13
N PHE A 304 -5.02 -0.47 25.45
CA PHE A 304 -6.29 -0.22 26.13
C PHE A 304 -6.73 1.24 25.95
N SER A 305 -5.81 2.19 26.07
CA SER A 305 -6.11 3.61 25.87
C SER A 305 -6.54 3.90 24.43
N LEU A 306 -5.85 3.31 23.44
CA LEU A 306 -6.22 3.43 22.03
C LEU A 306 -7.59 2.80 21.76
N TYR A 307 -7.86 1.63 22.34
CA TYR A 307 -9.15 0.96 22.20
C TYR A 307 -10.30 1.85 22.69
N GLU A 308 -10.20 2.46 23.87
CA GLU A 308 -11.25 3.34 24.40
C GLU A 308 -11.46 4.59 23.54
N ILE A 309 -10.37 5.19 23.04
CA ILE A 309 -10.42 6.36 22.15
C ILE A 309 -11.11 6.01 20.84
N TYR A 310 -10.69 4.93 20.18
CA TYR A 310 -11.30 4.48 18.93
C TYR A 310 -12.73 4.00 19.13
N ASN A 311 -13.05 3.35 20.25
CA ASN A 311 -14.41 2.91 20.54
C ASN A 311 -15.35 4.12 20.63
N THR A 312 -14.95 5.14 21.37
CA THR A 312 -15.72 6.38 21.51
C THR A 312 -15.84 7.11 20.17
N LEU A 313 -14.74 7.20 19.41
CA LEU A 313 -14.72 7.91 18.13
C LEU A 313 -15.59 7.22 17.08
N GLU A 314 -15.47 5.89 16.93
CA GLU A 314 -16.29 5.11 16.01
C GLU A 314 -17.77 5.22 16.39
N GLU A 315 -18.13 5.08 17.67
CA GLU A 315 -19.52 5.28 18.13
C GLU A 315 -20.07 6.67 17.80
N GLU A 316 -19.28 7.73 17.98
CA GLU A 316 -19.73 9.09 17.68
C GLU A 316 -19.83 9.35 16.17
N LEU A 317 -18.93 8.79 15.36
CA LEU A 317 -19.01 8.87 13.91
C LEU A 317 -20.25 8.14 13.39
N ASP A 318 -20.54 6.96 13.92
CA ASP A 318 -21.76 6.19 13.62
C ASP A 318 -23.02 6.98 14.00
N ARG A 319 -23.06 7.54 15.22
CA ARG A 319 -24.18 8.35 15.71
C ARG A 319 -24.45 9.57 14.81
N ASN A 320 -23.40 10.15 14.24
CA ASN A 320 -23.47 11.38 13.46
C ASN A 320 -23.30 11.15 11.95
N ALA A 321 -23.47 9.92 11.47
CA ALA A 321 -23.22 9.52 10.08
C ALA A 321 -23.95 10.36 9.02
N SER A 322 -25.15 10.86 9.35
CA SER A 322 -25.95 11.70 8.44
C SER A 322 -25.62 13.20 8.51
N HIS A 323 -24.73 13.62 9.41
CA HIS A 323 -24.39 15.03 9.57
C HIS A 323 -23.58 15.50 8.34
N PRO A 324 -23.91 16.64 7.69
CA PRO A 324 -23.27 17.06 6.44
C PRO A 324 -21.75 17.22 6.50
N SER A 325 -21.19 17.52 7.68
CA SER A 325 -19.73 17.61 7.89
C SER A 325 -19.06 16.26 8.18
N VAL A 326 -19.83 15.24 8.55
CA VAL A 326 -19.33 13.89 8.91
C VAL A 326 -19.55 12.91 7.76
N ALA A 327 -20.68 12.99 7.06
CA ALA A 327 -21.02 12.13 5.94
C ALA A 327 -19.92 12.02 4.85
N PRO A 328 -19.18 13.09 4.49
CA PRO A 328 -18.10 12.99 3.50
C PRO A 328 -16.87 12.22 3.97
N ILE A 329 -16.71 12.01 5.28
CA ILE A 329 -15.55 11.38 5.91
C ILE A 329 -15.90 10.09 6.66
N TYR A 330 -17.18 9.68 6.64
CA TYR A 330 -17.67 8.52 7.36
C TYR A 330 -17.68 7.27 6.47
N PHE A 331 -16.72 6.38 6.73
CA PHE A 331 -16.53 5.14 5.98
C PHE A 331 -16.52 3.95 6.97
N PRO A 332 -17.68 3.41 7.36
CA PRO A 332 -17.78 2.44 8.46
C PRO A 332 -16.95 1.16 8.27
N GLN A 333 -16.76 0.72 7.02
CA GLN A 333 -15.91 -0.44 6.71
C GLN A 333 -14.40 -0.14 6.83
N GLU A 334 -14.02 1.13 6.67
CA GLU A 334 -12.63 1.60 6.80
C GLU A 334 -12.30 2.00 8.24
N LEU A 335 -13.33 2.34 9.02
CA LEU A 335 -13.24 2.79 10.39
C LEU A 335 -13.28 1.64 11.41
N ALA A 336 -13.63 0.40 11.03
CA ALA A 336 -13.77 -0.76 11.92
C ALA A 336 -12.44 -1.28 12.51
N ARG A 337 -11.74 -0.46 13.30
CA ARG A 337 -10.42 -0.81 13.89
C ARG A 337 -10.55 -1.62 15.17
N LEU A 338 -11.70 -1.57 15.83
CA LEU A 338 -11.95 -2.23 17.12
C LEU A 338 -11.78 -3.75 17.07
N GLU A 339 -12.14 -4.40 15.96
CA GLU A 339 -12.00 -5.86 15.85
C GLU A 339 -10.54 -6.31 15.84
N SER A 340 -9.62 -5.48 15.32
CA SER A 340 -8.19 -5.77 15.37
C SER A 340 -7.64 -5.52 16.77
N LEU A 341 -7.96 -4.38 17.37
CA LEU A 341 -7.48 -4.01 18.71
C LEU A 341 -7.98 -4.99 19.79
N LYS A 342 -9.20 -5.53 19.67
CA LYS A 342 -9.73 -6.56 20.58
C LYS A 342 -8.97 -7.88 20.53
N LYS A 343 -8.31 -8.22 19.42
CA LYS A 343 -7.51 -9.46 19.30
C LYS A 343 -6.15 -9.32 19.98
N ASP A 344 -5.64 -8.09 20.05
CA ASP A 344 -4.31 -7.78 20.60
C ASP A 344 -4.34 -7.43 22.10
N LEU A 345 -5.52 -7.13 22.66
CA LEU A 345 -5.79 -6.96 24.10
C LEU A 345 -5.98 -8.30 24.81
#